data_AF-A0A3D0M0E3-F1
#
_entry.id   AF-A0A3D0M0E3-F1
#
_cell.length_a   1.000
_cell.length_b   1.000
_cell.length_c   1.000
_cell.angle_alpha   90.00
_cell.angle_beta   90.00
_cell.angle_gamma   90.00
#
_symmetry.space_group_name_H-M   'P 1'
#
loop_
_entity.id
_entity.type
_entity.pdbx_description
1 polymer ?
#
loop_
_entity_poly.entity_id
_entity_poly.type
_entity_poly.pdbx_seq_one_letter_code
_entity_poly.pdbx_strand_id
1 'polypeptide(L)'
;MPKTERWTLRSSVIDKSHGGKTQLMTERVVELHKDPKTKKWVVHEISCRQVMPEEEQKKFKTAMMKRASEQMSDYISNNDSVLLPGNYKIKDLLG
;
A
#
# COMPACT_ATOMS: atom_id res chain seq x y z
N MET A 1 9.27 -0.69 32.19
CA MET A 1 8.23 -0.92 31.16
C MET A 1 8.87 -0.71 29.78
N PRO A 2 8.57 -1.54 28.76
CA PRO A 2 9.08 -1.28 27.42
C PRO A 2 8.61 0.10 26.94
N LYS A 3 9.52 0.87 26.36
CA LYS A 3 9.25 2.24 25.90
C LYS A 3 8.27 2.16 24.72
N THR A 4 7.09 2.73 24.89
CA THR A 4 6.11 2.88 23.80
C THR A 4 6.51 4.07 22.94
N GLU A 5 6.57 3.86 21.63
CA GLU A 5 6.80 4.90 20.65
C GLU A 5 5.50 5.23 19.92
N ARG A 6 5.25 6.52 19.68
CA ARG A 6 4.06 6.98 18.96
C ARG A 6 4.44 7.46 17.57
N TRP A 7 3.80 6.89 16.56
CA TRP A 7 4.10 7.13 15.16
C TRP A 7 2.84 7.61 14.42
N THR A 8 3.02 8.52 13.47
CA THR A 8 1.95 8.96 12.57
C THR A 8 2.23 8.42 11.18
N LEU A 9 1.35 7.55 10.69
CA LEU A 9 1.40 6.96 9.37
C LEU A 9 0.48 7.72 8.42
N ARG A 10 0.97 8.09 7.25
CA ARG A 10 0.22 8.83 6.23
C ARG A 10 0.21 8.03 4.93
N SER A 11 -0.97 7.65 4.45
CA SER A 11 -1.14 7.07 3.12
C SER A 11 -1.53 8.16 2.13
N SER A 12 -0.90 8.17 0.97
CA SER A 12 -1.20 9.13 -0.09
C SER A 12 -1.21 8.46 -1.46
N VAL A 13 -1.94 9.06 -2.40
CA VAL A 13 -1.96 8.66 -3.81
C VAL A 13 -1.42 9.82 -4.64
N ILE A 14 -0.64 9.48 -5.65
CA ILE A 14 -0.09 10.43 -6.61
C ILE A 14 -0.65 10.07 -7.98
N ASP A 15 -1.42 10.97 -8.56
CA ASP A 15 -1.83 10.84 -9.95
C ASP A 15 -0.74 11.38 -10.88
N LYS A 16 0.08 10.47 -11.40
CA LYS A 16 1.15 10.80 -12.36
C LYS A 16 0.61 11.26 -13.72
N SER A 17 -0.66 10.98 -14.05
CA SER A 17 -1.26 11.37 -15.33
C SER A 17 -1.64 12.85 -15.38
N HIS A 18 -1.86 13.48 -14.22
CA HIS A 18 -2.32 14.88 -14.12
C HIS A 18 -1.37 15.74 -13.26
N GLY A 19 -0.08 15.70 -13.57
CA GLY A 19 0.90 16.60 -12.96
C GLY A 19 1.36 16.22 -11.55
N GLY A 20 1.13 14.98 -11.10
CA GLY A 20 1.82 14.41 -9.94
C GLY A 20 1.39 14.98 -8.59
N LYS A 21 0.18 15.53 -8.46
CA LYS A 21 -0.29 16.03 -7.16
C LYS A 21 -0.51 14.88 -6.17
N THR A 22 0.19 14.95 -5.04
CA THR A 22 0.02 14.04 -3.91
C THR A 22 -1.26 14.39 -3.15
N GLN A 23 -2.16 13.42 -3.01
CA GLN A 23 -3.39 13.52 -2.23
C GLN A 23 -3.33 12.58 -1.03
N LEU A 24 -3.50 13.13 0.18
CA LEU A 24 -3.52 12.35 1.41
C LEU A 24 -4.84 11.59 1.51
N MET A 25 -4.77 10.27 1.69
CA MET A 25 -5.95 9.42 1.81
C MET A 25 -6.33 9.15 3.26
N THR A 26 -5.37 8.75 4.08
CA THR A 26 -5.60 8.34 5.46
C THR A 26 -4.41 8.72 6.32
N GLU A 27 -4.70 9.20 7.53
CA GLU A 27 -3.71 9.39 8.58
C GLU A 27 -4.04 8.45 9.73
N ARG A 28 -3.06 7.67 10.20
CA ARG A 28 -3.20 6.75 11.33
C ARG A 28 -2.19 7.11 12.39
N VAL A 29 -2.62 7.12 13.63
CA VAL A 29 -1.72 7.23 14.78
C VAL A 29 -1.61 5.85 15.39
N VAL A 30 -0.39 5.35 15.49
CA VAL A 30 -0.11 4.03 16.04
C VAL A 30 0.88 4.13 17.19
N GLU A 31 0.76 3.22 18.13
CA GLU A 31 1.74 3.00 19.18
C GLU A 31 2.48 1.70 18.90
N LEU A 32 3.81 1.80 18.85
CA LEU A 32 4.71 0.67 18.73
C LEU A 32 5.27 0.37 20.11
N HIS A 33 5.18 -0.88 20.52
CA HIS A 33 5.91 -1.36 21.67
C HIS A 33 6.51 -2.73 21.38
N LYS A 34 7.62 -3.03 22.05
CA LYS A 34 8.27 -4.33 21.95
C LYS A 34 7.65 -5.27 22.97
N ASP A 35 7.05 -6.35 22.50
CA ASP A 35 6.51 -7.38 23.38
C ASP A 35 7.64 -7.98 24.22
N PRO A 36 7.54 -7.93 25.56
CA PRO A 36 8.59 -8.41 26.44
C PRO A 36 8.83 -9.93 26.34
N LYS A 37 7.81 -10.71 25.96
CA LYS A 37 7.85 -12.18 25.83
C LYS A 37 8.37 -12.60 24.47
N THR A 38 7.80 -12.09 23.39
CA THR A 38 8.14 -12.52 22.02
C THR A 38 9.29 -11.74 21.41
N LYS A 39 9.69 -10.62 22.02
CA LYS A 39 10.66 -9.64 21.50
C LYS A 39 10.29 -9.06 20.13
N LYS A 40 9.06 -9.29 19.66
CA LYS A 40 8.53 -8.73 18.41
C LYS A 40 7.97 -7.34 18.65
N TRP A 41 7.97 -6.52 17.60
CA TRP A 41 7.26 -5.25 17.61
C TRP A 41 5.77 -5.50 17.43
N VAL A 42 4.96 -4.91 18.29
CA VAL A 42 3.51 -4.91 18.23
C VAL A 42 3.04 -3.50 17.94
N VAL A 43 2.10 -3.38 17.00
CA VAL A 43 1.52 -2.11 16.56
C VAL A 43 0.08 -2.06 17.06
N HIS A 44 -0.27 -1.00 17.78
CA HIS A 44 -1.64 -0.70 18.19
C HIS A 44 -2.12 0.57 17.50
N GLU A 45 -3.24 0.48 16.79
CA GLU A 45 -3.88 1.66 16.20
C GLU A 45 -4.62 2.43 17.28
N ILE A 46 -4.24 3.69 17.47
CA ILE A 46 -4.85 4.61 18.45
C ILE A 46 -5.95 5.42 17.78
N SER A 47 -5.71 5.87 16.56
CA SER A 47 -6.72 6.59 15.79
C SER A 47 -6.49 6.44 14.29
N CYS A 48 -7.58 6.50 13.54
CA CYS A 48 -7.58 6.54 12.09
C CYS A 48 -8.45 7.70 11.64
N ARG A 49 -7.87 8.61 10.88
CA ARG A 49 -8.57 9.71 10.23
C ARG A 49 -8.58 9.45 8.73
N GLN A 50 -9.78 9.22 8.21
CA GLN A 50 -10.00 9.18 6.78
C GLN A 50 -10.05 10.62 6.24
N VAL A 51 -9.06 11.01 5.44
CA VAL A 51 -8.93 12.38 4.93
C VAL A 51 -9.65 12.52 3.59
N MET A 52 -9.55 11.50 2.74
CA MET A 52 -10.23 11.45 1.46
C MET A 52 -11.61 10.77 1.61
N PRO A 53 -12.69 11.34 1.04
CA PRO A 53 -14.03 10.73 1.04
C PRO A 53 -14.03 9.30 0.53
N GLU A 54 -14.91 8.45 1.06
CA GLU A 54 -14.94 7.02 0.74
C GLU A 54 -15.20 6.76 -0.76
N GLU A 55 -16.09 7.54 -1.39
CA GLU A 55 -16.35 7.41 -2.83
C GLU A 55 -15.12 7.69 -3.69
N GLU A 56 -14.36 8.73 -3.34
CA GLU A 56 -13.12 9.08 -4.04
C GLU A 56 -12.07 7.99 -3.83
N GLN A 57 -11.93 7.47 -2.60
CA GLN A 57 -11.03 6.36 -2.35
C GLN A 57 -11.39 5.12 -3.16
N LYS A 58 -12.69 4.80 -3.27
CA LYS A 58 -13.16 3.67 -4.06
C LYS A 58 -12.84 3.87 -5.54
N LYS A 59 -13.05 5.09 -6.07
CA LYS A 59 -12.65 5.44 -7.44
C LYS A 59 -11.15 5.27 -7.67
N PHE A 60 -10.31 5.81 -6.79
CA PHE A 60 -8.85 5.67 -6.89
C PHE A 60 -8.38 4.22 -6.81
N LYS A 61 -8.90 3.45 -5.83
CA LYS A 61 -8.57 2.01 -5.71
C LYS A 61 -8.98 1.23 -6.95
N THR A 62 -10.19 1.49 -7.47
CA THR A 62 -10.70 0.82 -8.68
C THR A 62 -9.83 1.16 -9.89
N ALA A 63 -9.50 2.45 -10.08
CA ALA A 63 -8.64 2.89 -11.17
C ALA A 63 -7.22 2.30 -11.07
N MET A 64 -6.67 2.23 -9.86
CA MET A 64 -5.36 1.62 -9.60
C MET A 64 -5.37 0.12 -9.92
N MET A 65 -6.37 -0.62 -9.45
CA MET A 65 -6.50 -2.05 -9.72
C MET A 65 -6.69 -2.33 -11.21
N LYS A 66 -7.48 -1.50 -11.91
CA LYS A 66 -7.67 -1.60 -13.36
C LYS A 66 -6.33 -1.40 -14.09
N ARG A 67 -5.59 -0.33 -13.78
CA ARG A 67 -4.27 -0.08 -14.39
C ARG A 67 -3.26 -1.19 -14.09
N ALA A 68 -3.23 -1.70 -12.86
CA ALA A 68 -2.36 -2.82 -12.50
C ALA A 68 -2.70 -4.08 -13.31
N SER A 69 -4.00 -4.37 -13.48
CA SER A 69 -4.46 -5.48 -14.32
C SER A 69 -4.09 -5.29 -15.78
N GLU A 70 -4.27 -4.08 -16.33
CA GLU A 70 -3.87 -3.75 -17.71
C GLU A 70 -2.36 -3.92 -17.89
N GLN A 71 -1.54 -3.40 -16.98
CA GLN A 71 -0.09 -3.58 -17.04
C GLN A 71 0.34 -5.05 -16.92
N MET A 72 -0.32 -5.84 -16.08
CA MET A 72 -0.06 -7.28 -15.99
C MET A 72 -0.46 -7.99 -17.28
N SER A 73 -1.62 -7.67 -17.85
CA SER A 73 -2.05 -8.21 -19.14
C SER A 73 -1.09 -7.84 -20.26
N ASP A 74 -0.68 -6.58 -20.36
CA ASP A 74 0.28 -6.10 -21.34
C ASP A 74 1.65 -6.78 -21.16
N TYR A 75 2.09 -6.97 -19.92
CA TYR A 75 3.31 -7.70 -19.62
C TYR A 75 3.22 -9.16 -20.08
N ILE A 76 2.11 -9.84 -19.83
CA ILE A 76 1.86 -11.23 -20.26
C ILE A 76 1.79 -11.33 -21.78
N SER A 77 1.12 -10.38 -22.45
CA SER A 77 0.97 -10.38 -23.90
C SER A 77 2.26 -10.04 -24.65
N ASN A 78 3.13 -9.22 -24.07
CA ASN A 78 4.39 -8.80 -24.71
C ASN A 78 5.60 -9.66 -24.31
N ASN A 79 5.54 -10.40 -23.20
CA ASN A 79 6.59 -11.33 -22.79
C ASN A 79 6.08 -12.77 -22.98
N ASP A 80 6.34 -13.33 -24.16
CA ASP A 80 5.94 -14.69 -24.59
C ASP A 80 6.65 -15.82 -23.80
N SER A 81 7.32 -15.50 -22.69
CA SER A 81 8.10 -16.44 -21.89
C SER A 81 7.41 -16.75 -20.57
N VAL A 82 6.51 -17.73 -20.65
CA VAL A 82 6.19 -18.75 -19.64
C VAL A 82 6.07 -18.23 -18.20
N LEU A 83 4.89 -17.71 -17.83
CA LEU A 83 4.46 -17.81 -16.43
C LEU A 83 4.14 -19.29 -16.15
N LEU A 84 5.17 -20.07 -15.79
CA LEU A 84 4.95 -21.38 -15.19
C LEU A 84 4.07 -21.20 -13.93
N PRO A 85 3.17 -22.13 -13.60
CA PRO A 85 2.44 -22.05 -12.34
C PRO A 85 3.43 -21.95 -11.17
N GLY A 86 3.36 -20.87 -10.38
CA GLY A 86 4.33 -20.58 -9.32
C GLY A 86 4.02 -19.30 -8.55
N ASN A 87 4.64 -19.14 -7.37
CA ASN A 87 4.55 -17.91 -6.58
C ASN A 87 5.63 -16.93 -7.01
N TYR A 88 5.23 -15.80 -7.58
CA TYR A 88 6.14 -14.73 -7.99
C TYR A 88 6.14 -13.61 -6.96
N LYS A 89 7.32 -13.04 -6.65
CA LYS A 89 7.39 -11.81 -5.87
C LYS A 89 7.31 -10.62 -6.83
N ILE A 90 6.68 -9.54 -6.39
CA ILE A 90 6.52 -8.31 -7.19
C ILE A 90 7.85 -7.80 -7.75
N LYS A 91 8.96 -7.98 -7.03
CA LYS A 91 10.31 -7.63 -7.48
C LYS A 91 10.80 -8.42 -8.70
N ASP A 92 10.30 -9.64 -8.91
CA ASP A 92 10.73 -10.53 -10.00
C ASP A 92 10.01 -10.17 -11.32
N LEU A 93 8.94 -9.36 -11.24
CA LEU A 93 8.13 -8.92 -12.37
C LEU A 93 8.46 -7.51 -12.85
N LEU A 94 9.30 -6.77 -12.12
CA LEU A 94 9.51 -5.34 -12.34
C LEU A 94 10.85 -4.96 -12.96
N GLY A 95 11.75 -5.91 -13.22
CA GLY A 95 13.05 -5.66 -13.90
C GLY A 95 13.96 -4.71 -13.12
#